data_AF-A0A7C4GPJ4-F1
#
_entry.id   AF-A0A7C4GPJ4-F1
#
_cell.length_a   1.000
_cell.length_b   1.000
_cell.length_c   1.000
_cell.angle_alpha   90.00
_cell.angle_beta   90.00
_cell.angle_gamma   90.00
#
_symmetry.space_group_name_H-M   'P 1'
#
loop_
_entity.id
_entity.type
_entity.pdbx_description
1 polymer ?
#
loop_
_entity_poly.entity_id
_entity_poly.type
_entity_poly.pdbx_seq_one_letter_code
_entity_poly.pdbx_strand_id
1 'polypeptide(L)'
;MKTKRLVLYGTLFQLLLATAIAIPRLHAEPTPTLKINPSKVVDTTMTPGKTFNVTVEIQNVTNMYAYEFKIFYKNSVLNATAAVRPPGHFME
;
A
#
# COMPACT_ATOMS: atom_id res chain seq x y z
N MET A 1 -44.01 -43.94 2.66
CA MET A 1 -42.59 -44.00 3.10
C MET A 1 -41.59 -43.49 2.05
N LYS A 2 -41.81 -43.74 0.74
CA LYS A 2 -40.91 -43.34 -0.35
C LYS A 2 -40.84 -41.81 -0.58
N THR A 3 -41.97 -41.11 -0.50
CA THR A 3 -42.07 -39.64 -0.65
C THR A 3 -41.36 -38.86 0.46
N LYS A 4 -41.44 -39.32 1.71
CA LYS A 4 -40.73 -38.68 2.84
C LYS A 4 -39.20 -38.77 2.69
N ARG A 5 -38.70 -39.90 2.17
CA ARG A 5 -37.26 -40.09 1.89
C ARG A 5 -36.81 -39.23 0.71
N LEU A 6 -37.64 -39.10 -0.33
CA LEU A 6 -37.34 -38.23 -1.48
C LEU A 6 -37.25 -36.75 -1.09
N VAL A 7 -38.19 -36.26 -0.27
CA VAL A 7 -38.15 -34.88 0.27
C VAL A 7 -36.91 -34.68 1.14
N LEU A 8 -36.58 -35.66 2.00
CA LEU A 8 -35.39 -35.60 2.84
C LEU A 8 -34.09 -35.48 2.02
N TYR A 9 -33.95 -36.27 0.96
CA TYR A 9 -32.79 -36.17 0.06
C TYR A 9 -32.74 -34.83 -0.69
N GLY A 10 -33.88 -34.32 -1.14
CA GLY A 10 -33.97 -32.99 -1.74
C GLY A 10 -33.50 -31.88 -0.80
N THR A 11 -33.94 -31.92 0.46
CA THR A 11 -33.54 -30.95 1.48
C THR A 11 -32.05 -31.05 1.83
N LEU A 12 -31.50 -32.27 1.92
CA LEU A 12 -30.06 -32.50 2.14
C LEU A 12 -29.21 -31.97 0.99
N PHE A 13 -29.68 -32.13 -0.26
CA PHE A 13 -28.99 -31.64 -1.45
C PHE A 13 -29.01 -30.10 -1.54
N GLN A 14 -30.13 -29.46 -1.20
CA GLN A 14 -30.20 -28.00 -1.11
C GLN A 14 -29.31 -27.42 -0.01
N LEU A 15 -29.20 -28.10 1.14
CA LEU A 15 -28.29 -27.69 2.21
C LEU A 15 -26.81 -27.75 1.77
N LEU A 16 -26.46 -28.76 0.96
CA LEU A 16 -25.12 -28.94 0.40
C LEU A 16 -24.80 -27.91 -0.69
N LEU A 17 -25.78 -27.47 -1.49
CA LEU A 17 -25.59 -26.40 -2.48
C LEU A 17 -25.42 -25.01 -1.82
N ALA A 18 -26.10 -24.77 -0.69
CA ALA A 18 -26.05 -23.48 -0.01
C ALA A 18 -24.67 -23.17 0.61
N THR A 19 -23.89 -24.19 0.98
CA THR A 19 -22.54 -24.01 1.56
C THR A 19 -21.47 -23.74 0.50
N ALA A 20 -21.75 -23.97 -0.78
CA ALA A 20 -20.79 -23.80 -1.88
C ALA A 20 -20.66 -22.33 -2.39
N ILE A 21 -21.42 -21.37 -1.85
CA ILE A 21 -21.50 -19.99 -2.39
C ILE A 21 -20.68 -18.96 -1.57
N ALA A 22 -20.08 -19.34 -0.45
CA ALA A 22 -19.21 -18.45 0.32
C ALA A 22 -17.74 -18.57 -0.11
N ILE A 23 -17.39 -18.01 -1.26
CA ILE A 23 -15.98 -17.81 -1.61
C ILE A 23 -15.53 -16.51 -0.92
N PRO A 24 -14.67 -16.54 0.11
CA PRO A 24 -14.11 -15.31 0.64
C PRO A 24 -13.33 -14.61 -0.48
N ARG A 25 -13.60 -13.32 -0.70
CA ARG A 25 -12.81 -12.52 -1.63
C ARG A 25 -11.41 -12.39 -1.06
N LEU A 26 -10.46 -13.13 -1.61
CA LEU A 26 -9.04 -12.92 -1.34
C LEU A 26 -8.62 -11.67 -2.12
N HIS A 27 -8.67 -10.50 -1.49
CA HIS A 27 -8.00 -9.33 -2.03
C HIS A 27 -6.51 -9.48 -1.75
N ALA A 28 -5.71 -9.57 -2.81
CA ALA A 28 -4.29 -9.31 -2.70
C ALA A 28 -4.13 -7.81 -2.45
N GLU A 29 -4.03 -7.41 -1.18
CA GLU A 29 -3.69 -6.03 -0.85
C GLU A 29 -2.30 -5.74 -1.44
N PRO A 30 -2.14 -4.61 -2.15
CA PRO A 30 -0.86 -4.28 -2.74
C PRO A 30 0.12 -3.98 -1.60
N THR A 31 1.35 -4.47 -1.71
CA THR A 31 2.36 -4.25 -0.66
C THR A 31 2.75 -2.77 -0.63
N PRO A 32 2.55 -2.05 0.49
CA PRO A 32 3.00 -0.68 0.65
C PRO A 32 4.49 -0.55 0.37
N THR A 33 4.89 0.46 -0.40
CA THR A 33 6.31 0.75 -0.61
C THR A 33 6.63 2.19 -0.32
N LEU A 34 7.70 2.42 0.44
CA LEU A 34 8.29 3.72 0.72
C LEU A 34 9.59 3.85 -0.09
N LYS A 35 9.71 4.89 -0.91
CA LYS A 35 10.87 5.11 -1.77
C LYS A 35 11.34 6.57 -1.68
N ILE A 36 12.64 6.78 -1.89
CA ILE A 36 13.23 8.11 -2.10
C ILE A 36 13.58 8.23 -3.57
N ASN A 37 13.09 9.29 -4.21
CA ASN A 37 13.30 9.57 -5.63
C ASN A 37 13.98 10.94 -5.83
N PRO A 38 15.10 11.05 -6.55
CA PRO A 38 15.86 9.95 -7.14
C PRO A 38 16.54 9.07 -6.09
N SER A 39 16.67 7.77 -6.40
CA SER A 39 17.38 6.81 -5.54
C SER A 39 18.91 7.04 -5.55
N LYS A 40 19.41 7.75 -6.57
CA LYS A 40 20.79 8.17 -6.70
C LYS A 40 20.86 9.47 -7.48
N VAL A 41 21.60 10.45 -6.95
CA VAL A 41 21.96 11.67 -7.66
C VAL A 41 23.38 11.50 -8.17
N VAL A 42 23.57 11.48 -9.49
CA VAL A 42 24.90 11.47 -10.13
C VAL A 42 25.00 12.70 -11.03
N ASP A 43 25.57 13.76 -10.49
CA ASP A 43 25.78 15.02 -11.18
C ASP A 43 27.16 15.55 -10.82
N THR A 44 28.06 15.62 -11.81
CA THR A 44 29.45 16.07 -11.62
C THR A 44 29.56 17.58 -11.37
N THR A 45 28.47 18.33 -11.59
CA THR A 45 28.39 19.76 -11.30
C THR A 45 27.89 20.07 -9.88
N MET A 46 27.46 19.04 -9.14
CA MET A 46 26.95 19.15 -7.77
C MET A 46 28.09 19.34 -6.76
N THR A 47 28.64 20.55 -6.72
CA THR A 47 29.70 20.94 -5.78
C THR A 47 29.13 21.37 -4.42
N PRO A 48 29.95 21.45 -3.36
CA PRO A 48 29.51 21.99 -2.07
C PRO A 48 28.83 23.36 -2.21
N GLY A 49 27.75 23.57 -1.44
CA GLY A 49 26.92 24.78 -1.48
C GLY A 49 25.74 24.73 -2.47
N LYS A 50 25.68 23.72 -3.36
CA LYS A 50 24.50 23.47 -4.20
C LYS A 50 23.43 22.70 -3.43
N THR A 51 22.18 22.90 -3.83
CA THR A 51 21.01 22.22 -3.26
C THR A 51 20.40 21.28 -4.29
N PHE A 52 19.89 20.15 -3.82
CA PHE A 52 19.09 19.22 -4.61
C PHE A 52 17.87 18.78 -3.80
N ASN A 53 16.84 18.34 -4.52
CA ASN A 53 15.60 17.86 -3.91
C ASN A 53 15.49 16.35 -4.06
N VAL A 54 14.91 15.71 -3.05
CA VAL A 54 14.45 14.33 -3.12
C VAL A 54 12.99 14.28 -2.71
N THR A 55 12.24 13.40 -3.33
CA THR A 55 10.82 13.16 -3.07
C THR A 55 10.68 11.86 -2.30
N VAL A 56 9.90 11.88 -1.22
CA VAL A 56 9.49 10.67 -0.52
C VAL A 56 8.17 10.21 -1.11
N GLU A 57 8.18 9.02 -1.70
CA GLU A 57 7.02 8.43 -2.35
C GLU A 57 6.51 7.25 -1.53
N ILE A 58 5.23 7.31 -1.14
CA ILE A 58 4.49 6.20 -0.56
C ILE A 58 3.55 5.69 -1.64
N GLN A 59 3.77 4.46 -2.09
CA GLN A 59 2.99 3.82 -3.16
C GLN A 59 2.27 2.60 -2.61
N ASN A 60 1.23 2.16 -3.30
CA ASN A 60 0.53 0.91 -3.01
C ASN A 60 -0.12 0.86 -1.62
N VAL A 61 -0.74 1.96 -1.19
CA VAL A 61 -1.47 2.01 0.10
C VAL A 61 -2.94 2.30 -0.16
N THR A 62 -3.79 1.34 0.18
CA THR A 62 -5.25 1.51 0.21
C THR A 62 -5.64 2.19 1.52
N ASN A 63 -6.51 3.22 1.49
CA ASN A 63 -7.06 3.90 2.67
C ASN A 63 -5.99 4.44 3.66
N MET A 64 -4.98 5.17 3.17
CA MET A 64 -3.95 5.77 4.02
C MET A 64 -4.50 6.98 4.80
N TYR A 65 -4.41 6.95 6.13
CA TYR A 65 -4.84 8.05 7.01
C TYR A 65 -3.68 8.84 7.63
N ALA A 66 -2.52 8.19 7.82
CA ALA A 66 -1.34 8.79 8.42
C ALA A 66 -0.06 8.11 7.92
N TYR A 67 1.08 8.80 8.03
CA TYR A 67 2.40 8.24 7.81
C TYR A 67 3.43 8.84 8.77
N GLU A 68 4.45 8.06 9.10
CA GLU A 68 5.67 8.50 9.75
C GLU A 68 6.85 7.75 9.12
N PHE A 69 7.95 8.45 8.88
CA PHE A 69 9.20 7.84 8.42
C PHE A 69 10.40 8.64 8.95
N LYS A 70 11.57 8.01 8.92
CA LYS A 70 12.85 8.65 9.31
C LYS A 70 13.80 8.60 8.14
N ILE A 71 14.41 9.75 7.83
CA ILE A 71 15.46 9.85 6.81
C ILE A 71 16.78 10.02 7.54
N PHE A 72 17.74 9.14 7.24
CA PHE A 72 19.08 9.20 7.77
C PHE A 72 20.06 9.65 6.68
N TYR A 73 20.91 10.61 7.01
CA TYR A 73 21.97 11.10 6.15
C TYR A 73 23.16 11.56 7.00
N LYS A 74 24.33 11.67 6.37
CA LYS A 74 25.54 12.15 7.06
C LYS A 74 25.48 13.68 7.17
N ASN A 75 25.23 14.19 8.37
CA ASN A 75 25.20 15.64 8.64
C ASN A 75 26.54 16.36 8.36
N SER A 76 27.66 15.63 8.32
CA SER A 76 28.95 16.19 7.92
C SER A 76 29.10 16.43 6.42
N VAL A 77 28.16 15.92 5.61
CA VAL A 77 28.19 15.99 4.13
C VAL A 77 26.99 16.78 3.60
N LEU A 78 25.81 16.57 4.18
CA LEU A 78 24.56 17.17 3.74
C LEU A 78 23.89 17.94 4.89
N ASN A 79 23.19 19.01 4.53
CA ASN A 79 22.33 19.76 5.43
C ASN A 79 20.89 19.75 4.88
N ALA A 80 19.91 19.31 5.68
CA ALA A 80 18.50 19.40 5.30
C ALA A 80 17.99 20.82 5.56
N THR A 81 17.60 21.52 4.50
CA THR A 81 17.22 22.94 4.57
C THR A 81 15.72 23.17 4.64
N ALA A 82 14.92 22.27 4.05
CA ALA A 82 13.47 22.38 4.02
C ALA A 82 12.79 21.02 3.81
N ALA A 83 11.53 20.93 4.22
CA ALA A 83 10.61 19.87 3.87
C ALA A 83 9.30 20.52 3.40
N VAL A 84 8.84 20.14 2.21
CA VAL A 84 7.67 20.74 1.56
C VAL A 84 6.71 19.63 1.16
N ARG A 85 5.42 19.81 1.46
CA ARG A 85 4.37 18.92 0.96
C ARG A 85 3.98 19.33 -0.47
N PRO A 86 3.78 18.37 -1.38
CA PRO A 86 3.31 18.69 -2.72
C PRO A 86 1.87 19.22 -2.66
N PRO A 87 1.45 20.09 -3.59
CA PRO A 87 0.07 20.56 -3.65
C PRO A 87 -0.94 19.41 -3.75
N GLY A 88 -2.04 19.49 -3.01
CA GLY A 88 -3.08 18.45 -3.01
C GLY A 88 -2.71 17.23 -2.18
N HIS A 89 -1.78 17.39 -1.23
CA HIS A 89 -1.40 16.33 -0.30
C HIS A 89 -2.58 16.03 0.66
N PHE A 90 -2.85 14.75 0.93
CA PHE A 90 -4.07 14.32 1.64
C PHE A 90 -4.22 14.81 3.10
N MET A 91 -3.19 15.45 3.67
CA MET A 91 -3.20 16.07 5.00
C MET A 91 -3.35 17.59 4.97
N GLU A 92 -3.75 18.16 3.82
CA GLU A 92 -4.06 19.58 3.64
C GLU A 92 -5.52 19.90 3.98
#